data_AF-D8P9R6-F1
#
_entry.id   AF-D8P9R6-F1
#
_cell.length_a   1.000
_cell.length_b   1.000
_cell.length_c   1.000
_cell.angle_alpha   90.00
_cell.angle_beta   90.00
_cell.angle_gamma   90.00
#
_symmetry.space_group_name_H-M   'P 1'
#
loop_
_entity.id
_entity.type
_entity.pdbx_description
1 polymer ?
#
loop_
_entity_poly.entity_id
_entity_poly.type
_entity_poly.pdbx_seq_one_letter_code
_entity_poly.pdbx_strand_id
1 'polypeptide(L)'
;MRRHTGLQIGIGAMLVAGSMSMAVSAKAAGDHKDMVLIPSGEFTMGSNEHSDEVRHQVVLDAYLIDKFEASNARYKEFMRATGHPAPAYWDDPRLSKPEQPVVGVSWTDANAFCKWDGKRLPTEAEWEKAAKGPEGDNHYPWGHHLDPKKANYGQNVGRTTPVDSYPEGVSGYGVYNMAGNVFEWVDDWYDPKYYRTSNALNPRGADKGYNFANQGPVKVLRGGSWLAPETSLHTSHRFWNQPENNSYGVGLGFRCAKSASVVSDEAAQAGRDAFIQALVGMGAEKNADALASIEKALAADPDNKEYLATRDLIKKSMKK
;
A
#
# COMPACT_ATOMS: atom_id res chain seq x y z
N MET A 1 -10.60 -80.92 -9.72
CA MET A 1 -11.61 -79.87 -9.43
C MET A 1 -11.08 -78.98 -8.31
N ARG A 2 -11.38 -77.65 -8.35
CA ARG A 2 -11.46 -76.66 -7.23
C ARG A 2 -11.04 -77.18 -5.83
N ARG A 3 -10.23 -76.53 -4.98
CA ARG A 3 -9.89 -75.11 -4.68
C ARG A 3 -8.69 -75.15 -3.69
N HIS A 4 -8.03 -74.10 -3.22
CA HIS A 4 -8.10 -72.63 -3.29
C HIS A 4 -6.65 -72.10 -3.18
N THR A 5 -6.39 -70.83 -3.51
CA THR A 5 -5.20 -70.09 -3.00
C THR A 5 -5.68 -68.73 -2.49
N GLY A 6 -5.39 -68.39 -1.23
CA GLY A 6 -5.87 -67.16 -0.61
C GLY A 6 -5.03 -65.95 -1.01
N LEU A 7 -5.68 -64.91 -1.56
CA LEU A 7 -5.07 -63.62 -1.84
C LEU A 7 -5.32 -62.68 -0.64
N GLN A 8 -4.30 -62.41 0.17
CA GLN A 8 -4.39 -61.38 1.22
C GLN A 8 -4.15 -60.00 0.61
N ILE A 9 -5.18 -59.16 0.63
CA ILE A 9 -5.11 -57.76 0.20
C ILE A 9 -4.71 -56.91 1.42
N GLY A 10 -3.48 -56.41 1.43
CA GLY A 10 -3.03 -55.43 2.41
C GLY A 10 -3.53 -54.02 2.05
N ILE A 11 -4.52 -53.52 2.79
CA ILE A 11 -5.03 -52.16 2.61
C ILE A 11 -4.09 -51.18 3.32
N GLY A 12 -3.21 -50.53 2.56
CA GLY A 12 -2.40 -49.41 3.03
C GLY A 12 -3.24 -48.13 3.09
N ALA A 13 -3.62 -47.69 4.28
CA ALA A 13 -4.33 -46.43 4.49
C ALA A 13 -3.35 -45.24 4.39
N MET A 14 -3.30 -44.56 3.25
CA MET A 14 -2.62 -43.27 3.11
C MET A 14 -3.49 -42.16 3.73
N LEU A 15 -3.06 -41.64 4.89
CA LEU A 15 -3.61 -40.42 5.46
C LEU A 15 -3.07 -39.20 4.70
N VAL A 16 -3.81 -38.76 3.68
CA VAL A 16 -3.56 -37.47 3.02
C VAL A 16 -4.12 -36.37 3.92
N ALA A 17 -3.25 -35.74 4.71
CA ALA A 17 -3.59 -34.55 5.48
C ALA A 17 -3.70 -33.34 4.55
N GLY A 18 -4.85 -33.19 3.88
CA GLY A 18 -5.17 -32.02 3.08
C GLY A 18 -5.49 -30.82 3.97
N SER A 19 -4.57 -29.86 4.04
CA SER A 19 -4.81 -28.55 4.68
C SER A 19 -5.75 -27.71 3.83
N MET A 20 -7.06 -27.83 4.08
CA MET A 20 -8.04 -26.87 3.56
C MET A 20 -7.83 -25.50 4.21
N SER A 21 -7.16 -24.59 3.48
CA SER A 21 -7.13 -23.18 3.85
C SER A 21 -8.50 -22.55 3.57
N MET A 22 -9.30 -22.36 4.61
CA MET A 22 -10.58 -21.66 4.54
C MET A 22 -10.33 -20.17 4.33
N ALA A 23 -10.63 -19.67 3.12
CA ALA A 23 -10.66 -18.24 2.85
C ALA A 23 -11.83 -17.57 3.62
N VAL A 24 -11.54 -16.96 4.77
CA VAL A 24 -12.52 -16.16 5.51
C VAL A 24 -12.63 -14.78 4.85
N SER A 25 -13.79 -14.52 4.26
CA SER A 25 -14.10 -13.22 3.65
C SER A 25 -14.24 -12.13 4.73
N ALA A 26 -13.23 -11.26 4.83
CA ALA A 26 -13.25 -10.13 5.75
C ALA A 26 -14.24 -9.05 5.28
N LYS A 27 -15.34 -8.89 6.03
CA LYS A 27 -16.38 -7.88 5.79
C LYS A 27 -15.92 -6.48 6.23
N ALA A 28 -14.99 -5.90 5.47
CA ALA A 28 -14.50 -4.51 5.63
C ALA A 28 -14.94 -3.59 4.45
N ALA A 29 -16.01 -3.97 3.75
CA ALA A 29 -16.48 -3.28 2.54
C ALA A 29 -17.27 -1.99 2.87
N GLY A 30 -16.57 -0.94 3.31
CA GLY A 30 -17.22 0.30 3.76
C GLY A 30 -16.35 1.56 3.91
N ASP A 31 -15.25 1.69 3.15
CA ASP A 31 -14.63 3.00 2.79
C ASP A 31 -13.41 2.87 1.84
N HIS A 32 -12.91 1.66 1.62
CA HIS A 32 -11.64 1.40 0.91
C HIS A 32 -11.80 0.57 -0.37
N LYS A 33 -12.91 0.76 -1.11
CA LYS A 33 -13.24 -0.03 -2.32
C LYS A 33 -12.16 0.01 -3.41
N ASP A 34 -11.43 1.11 -3.51
CA ASP A 34 -10.40 1.34 -4.53
C ASP A 34 -8.97 1.30 -3.94
N MET A 35 -8.78 0.64 -2.79
CA MET A 35 -7.47 0.36 -2.22
C MET A 35 -7.18 -1.15 -2.17
N VAL A 36 -5.90 -1.50 -2.27
CA VAL A 36 -5.37 -2.86 -2.17
C VAL A 36 -4.64 -3.01 -0.85
N LEU A 37 -4.95 -4.07 -0.08
CA LEU A 37 -4.19 -4.44 1.11
C LEU A 37 -2.90 -5.14 0.70
N ILE A 38 -1.76 -4.55 1.07
CA ILE A 38 -0.44 -5.19 0.98
C ILE A 38 -0.12 -5.78 2.36
N PRO A 39 0.07 -7.11 2.48
CA PRO A 39 0.36 -7.74 3.77
C PRO A 39 1.68 -7.27 4.39
N SER A 40 1.74 -7.32 5.71
CA SER A 40 2.99 -7.19 6.47
C SER A 40 3.98 -8.29 6.07
N GLY A 41 5.27 -8.00 6.16
CA GLY A 41 6.33 -8.98 5.95
C GLY A 41 7.53 -8.42 5.21
N GLU A 42 8.56 -9.24 5.10
CA GLU A 42 9.81 -8.94 4.39
C GLU A 42 9.65 -8.97 2.87
N PHE A 43 10.52 -8.22 2.18
CA PHE A 43 10.80 -8.34 0.75
C PHE A 43 12.21 -7.81 0.47
N THR A 44 12.80 -8.20 -0.66
CA THR A 44 14.05 -7.58 -1.11
C THR A 44 13.76 -6.30 -1.89
N MET A 45 14.10 -5.17 -1.29
CA MET A 45 14.05 -3.87 -1.92
C MET A 45 15.31 -3.63 -2.75
N GLY A 46 15.15 -3.08 -3.94
CA GLY A 46 16.20 -2.72 -4.86
C GLY A 46 16.57 -3.75 -5.93
N SER A 47 17.57 -3.36 -6.72
CA SER A 47 18.24 -4.16 -7.75
C SER A 47 19.77 -4.07 -7.56
N ASN A 48 20.54 -4.53 -8.53
CA ASN A 48 21.95 -4.14 -8.66
C ASN A 48 22.25 -3.57 -10.06
N GLU A 49 21.21 -3.07 -10.75
CA GLU A 49 21.33 -2.47 -12.09
C GLU A 49 21.86 -1.03 -12.02
N HIS A 50 21.43 -0.29 -11.00
CA HIS A 50 21.85 1.07 -10.71
C HIS A 50 22.52 1.18 -9.33
N SER A 51 23.42 2.16 -9.17
CA SER A 51 24.33 2.24 -8.02
C SER A 51 23.68 2.70 -6.70
N ASP A 52 22.49 3.29 -6.83
CA ASP A 52 21.58 3.78 -5.80
C ASP A 52 20.40 2.83 -5.51
N GLU A 53 20.36 1.69 -6.20
CA GLU A 53 19.31 0.67 -6.09
C GLU A 53 19.72 -0.56 -5.28
N VAL A 54 20.92 -0.59 -4.69
CA VAL A 54 21.51 -1.78 -4.04
C VAL A 54 20.52 -2.64 -3.23
N ARG A 55 20.41 -3.92 -3.61
CA ARG A 55 19.54 -4.90 -2.93
C ARG A 55 19.78 -4.95 -1.42
N HIS A 56 18.71 -4.76 -0.65
CA HIS A 56 18.69 -4.90 0.80
C HIS A 56 17.33 -5.47 1.27
N GLN A 57 17.28 -6.05 2.47
CA GLN A 57 16.02 -6.58 3.01
C GLN A 57 15.25 -5.49 3.76
N VAL A 58 13.94 -5.43 3.53
CA VAL A 58 13.02 -4.52 4.18
C VAL A 58 11.80 -5.28 4.69
N VAL A 59 11.43 -5.04 5.94
CA VAL A 59 10.19 -5.51 6.58
C VAL A 59 9.23 -4.33 6.65
N LEU A 60 8.04 -4.50 6.08
CA LEU A 60 6.95 -3.53 6.19
C LEU A 60 5.82 -4.10 7.04
N ASP A 61 5.17 -3.22 7.80
CA ASP A 61 3.82 -3.48 8.34
C ASP A 61 2.80 -3.61 7.19
N ALA A 62 1.58 -4.06 7.49
CA ALA A 62 0.53 -4.08 6.49
C ALA A 62 0.03 -2.65 6.21
N TYR A 63 -0.29 -2.37 4.95
CA TYR A 63 -0.83 -1.07 4.54
C TYR A 63 -1.80 -1.22 3.36
N LEU A 64 -2.63 -0.21 3.19
CA LEU A 64 -3.49 -0.04 2.03
C LEU A 64 -2.80 0.91 1.05
N ILE A 65 -2.79 0.58 -0.23
CA ILE A 65 -2.36 1.49 -1.31
C ILE A 65 -3.49 1.65 -2.32
N ASP A 66 -3.66 2.85 -2.88
CA ASP A 66 -4.64 3.09 -3.93
C ASP A 66 -4.37 2.16 -5.13
N LYS A 67 -5.41 1.46 -5.57
CA LYS A 67 -5.37 0.51 -6.68
C LYS A 67 -4.93 1.16 -8.00
N PHE A 68 -5.27 2.43 -8.15
CA PHE A 68 -5.12 3.26 -9.34
C PHE A 68 -4.35 4.54 -8.98
N GLU A 69 -3.79 5.24 -9.98
CA GLU A 69 -3.31 6.61 -9.76
C GLU A 69 -4.47 7.56 -9.40
N ALA A 70 -4.17 8.68 -8.76
CA ALA A 70 -5.17 9.73 -8.52
C ALA A 70 -5.66 10.31 -9.86
N SER A 71 -6.94 10.15 -10.19
CA SER A 71 -7.49 10.61 -11.47
C SER A 71 -7.86 12.09 -11.47
N ASN A 72 -7.96 12.69 -12.66
CA ASN A 72 -8.47 14.06 -12.83
C ASN A 72 -9.86 14.24 -12.22
N ALA A 73 -10.73 13.23 -12.28
CA ALA A 73 -12.04 13.27 -11.63
C ALA A 73 -11.92 13.53 -10.12
N ARG A 74 -11.07 12.75 -9.43
CA ARG A 74 -10.86 12.91 -7.98
C ARG A 74 -10.14 14.21 -7.64
N TYR A 75 -9.13 14.60 -8.43
CA TYR A 75 -8.42 15.86 -8.20
C TYR A 75 -9.35 17.08 -8.37
N LYS A 76 -10.34 17.01 -9.26
CA LYS A 76 -11.39 18.02 -9.42
C LYS A 76 -12.31 18.13 -8.19
N GLU A 77 -12.56 17.04 -7.49
CA GLU A 77 -13.30 17.04 -6.21
C GLU A 77 -12.50 17.74 -5.12
N PHE A 78 -11.20 17.40 -5.01
CA PHE A 78 -10.26 18.06 -4.09
C PHE A 78 -10.23 19.58 -4.30
N MET A 79 -9.94 20.05 -5.52
CA MET A 79 -9.91 21.50 -5.83
C MET A 79 -11.22 22.21 -5.48
N ARG A 80 -12.37 21.57 -5.74
CA ARG A 80 -13.70 22.12 -5.40
C ARG A 80 -13.95 22.19 -3.89
N ALA A 81 -13.44 21.22 -3.13
CA ALA A 81 -13.64 21.14 -1.69
C ALA A 81 -12.71 22.07 -0.90
N THR A 82 -11.50 22.34 -1.41
CA THR A 82 -10.45 23.07 -0.68
C THR A 82 -10.09 24.43 -1.28
N GLY A 83 -10.44 24.69 -2.53
CA GLY A 83 -9.95 25.85 -3.29
C GLY A 83 -8.51 25.70 -3.77
N HIS A 84 -7.93 24.49 -3.74
CA HIS A 84 -6.58 24.23 -4.24
C HIS A 84 -6.45 24.61 -5.73
N PRO A 85 -5.33 25.22 -6.16
CA PRO A 85 -5.14 25.62 -7.55
C PRO A 85 -5.14 24.42 -8.52
N ALA A 86 -5.42 24.72 -9.79
CA ALA A 86 -5.26 23.75 -10.88
C ALA A 86 -3.78 23.39 -11.08
N PRO A 87 -3.46 22.10 -11.34
CA PRO A 87 -2.10 21.68 -11.61
C PRO A 87 -1.63 22.16 -12.99
N ALA A 88 -0.33 22.02 -13.27
CA ALA A 88 0.17 22.24 -14.61
C ALA A 88 -0.54 21.31 -15.62
N TYR A 89 -0.76 21.81 -16.84
CA TYR A 89 -1.40 21.06 -17.93
C TYR A 89 -2.87 20.65 -17.72
N TRP A 90 -3.55 21.17 -16.69
CA TRP A 90 -4.97 20.88 -16.41
C TRP A 90 -5.91 21.12 -17.62
N ASP A 91 -5.61 22.13 -18.44
CA ASP A 91 -6.40 22.47 -19.64
C ASP A 91 -5.93 21.75 -20.92
N ASP A 92 -4.94 20.84 -20.87
CA ASP A 92 -4.50 20.07 -22.03
C ASP A 92 -5.49 18.91 -22.33
N PRO A 93 -6.25 18.95 -23.44
CA PRO A 93 -7.27 17.95 -23.76
C PRO A 93 -6.70 16.55 -24.05
N ARG A 94 -5.38 16.39 -24.10
CA ARG A 94 -4.72 15.09 -24.20
C ARG A 94 -4.56 14.40 -22.84
N LEU A 95 -4.59 15.17 -21.74
CA LEU A 95 -4.20 14.75 -20.40
C LEU A 95 -5.31 14.98 -19.34
N SER A 96 -6.33 15.77 -19.66
CA SER A 96 -7.34 16.27 -18.71
C SER A 96 -8.64 15.45 -18.60
N LYS A 97 -8.73 14.28 -19.24
CA LYS A 97 -9.96 13.49 -19.17
C LYS A 97 -10.20 12.95 -17.75
N PRO A 98 -11.48 12.85 -17.29
CA PRO A 98 -11.80 12.44 -15.92
C PRO A 98 -11.15 11.12 -15.46
N GLU A 99 -11.04 10.15 -16.37
CA GLU A 99 -10.51 8.81 -16.14
C GLU A 99 -8.97 8.71 -16.24
N GLN A 100 -8.29 9.72 -16.79
CA GLN A 100 -6.82 9.77 -16.83
C GLN A 100 -6.24 10.15 -15.45
N PRO A 101 -5.00 9.74 -15.13
CA PRO A 101 -4.28 10.23 -13.96
C PRO A 101 -4.14 11.75 -14.05
N VAL A 102 -4.24 12.43 -12.90
CA VAL A 102 -3.82 13.83 -12.81
C VAL A 102 -2.31 13.91 -13.00
N VAL A 103 -1.90 14.88 -13.80
CA VAL A 103 -0.49 15.18 -14.08
C VAL A 103 -0.19 16.64 -13.80
N GLY A 104 1.10 16.98 -13.75
CA GLY A 104 1.53 18.35 -13.55
C GLY A 104 1.36 18.82 -12.11
N VAL A 105 1.42 17.88 -11.16
CA VAL A 105 1.34 18.11 -9.71
C VAL A 105 2.72 18.09 -9.08
N SER A 106 2.95 18.99 -8.13
CA SER A 106 4.13 18.95 -7.26
C SER A 106 3.98 17.83 -6.21
N TRP A 107 5.05 17.57 -5.46
CA TRP A 107 4.97 16.71 -4.27
C TRP A 107 4.08 17.33 -3.19
N THR A 108 4.09 18.66 -3.06
CA THR A 108 3.25 19.40 -2.12
C THR A 108 1.76 19.30 -2.48
N ASP A 109 1.41 19.37 -3.76
CA ASP A 109 0.06 19.13 -4.29
C ASP A 109 -0.42 17.69 -3.99
N ALA A 110 0.42 16.70 -4.31
CA ALA A 110 0.12 15.28 -4.12
C ALA A 110 -0.11 14.94 -2.63
N ASN A 111 0.75 15.45 -1.75
CA ASN A 111 0.63 15.28 -0.30
C ASN A 111 -0.61 16.00 0.26
N ALA A 112 -0.93 17.21 -0.24
CA ALA A 112 -2.13 17.93 0.16
C ALA A 112 -3.42 17.17 -0.23
N PHE A 113 -3.47 16.63 -1.45
CA PHE A 113 -4.57 15.76 -1.88
C PHE A 113 -4.70 14.53 -0.98
N CYS A 114 -3.62 13.78 -0.74
CA CYS A 114 -3.72 12.55 0.06
C CYS A 114 -4.18 12.83 1.49
N LYS A 115 -3.74 13.93 2.10
CA LYS A 115 -4.21 14.36 3.43
C LYS A 115 -5.69 14.73 3.44
N TRP A 116 -6.18 15.42 2.41
CA TRP A 116 -7.60 15.72 2.24
C TRP A 116 -8.44 14.44 2.09
N ASP A 117 -7.91 13.42 1.40
CA ASP A 117 -8.54 12.11 1.20
C ASP A 117 -8.44 11.18 2.44
N GLY A 118 -7.96 11.67 3.59
CA GLY A 118 -7.79 10.87 4.82
C GLY A 118 -6.67 9.81 4.73
N LYS A 119 -5.68 10.06 3.86
CA LYS A 119 -4.56 9.17 3.51
C LYS A 119 -3.22 9.93 3.64
N ARG A 120 -2.16 9.35 3.08
CA ARG A 120 -0.81 9.91 2.91
C ARG A 120 -0.23 9.47 1.57
N LEU A 121 0.97 9.92 1.21
CA LEU A 121 1.74 9.27 0.15
C LEU A 121 2.25 7.89 0.66
N PRO A 122 2.46 6.89 -0.22
CA PRO A 122 3.23 5.70 0.12
C PRO A 122 4.69 6.07 0.40
N THR A 123 5.41 5.22 1.13
CA THR A 123 6.88 5.30 1.14
C THR A 123 7.44 4.68 -0.15
N GLU A 124 8.70 4.94 -0.47
CA GLU A 124 9.41 4.30 -1.59
C GLU A 124 9.39 2.77 -1.47
N ALA A 125 9.56 2.27 -0.24
CA ALA A 125 9.54 0.84 0.06
C ALA A 125 8.15 0.22 -0.06
N GLU A 126 7.11 0.92 0.41
CA GLU A 126 5.72 0.50 0.21
C GLU A 126 5.41 0.44 -1.29
N TRP A 127 5.69 1.51 -2.03
CA TRP A 127 5.48 1.54 -3.47
C TRP A 127 6.20 0.37 -4.17
N GLU A 128 7.47 0.10 -3.82
CA GLU A 128 8.24 -0.99 -4.42
C GLU A 128 7.66 -2.37 -4.10
N LYS A 129 7.27 -2.64 -2.85
CA LYS A 129 6.61 -3.91 -2.47
C LYS A 129 5.30 -4.09 -3.24
N ALA A 130 4.48 -3.05 -3.34
CA ALA A 130 3.23 -3.07 -4.09
C ALA A 130 3.44 -3.35 -5.59
N ALA A 131 4.56 -2.88 -6.16
CA ALA A 131 4.95 -3.14 -7.54
C ALA A 131 5.49 -4.57 -7.74
N LYS A 132 6.37 -5.05 -6.84
CA LYS A 132 7.02 -6.36 -6.95
C LYS A 132 6.10 -7.57 -6.71
N GLY A 133 4.92 -7.38 -6.12
CA GLY A 133 4.00 -8.49 -5.88
C GLY A 133 4.43 -9.44 -4.76
N PRO A 134 3.67 -10.53 -4.52
CA PRO A 134 3.86 -11.41 -3.35
C PRO A 134 5.24 -12.05 -3.21
N GLU A 135 5.86 -12.48 -4.31
CA GLU A 135 7.18 -13.15 -4.30
C GLU A 135 8.35 -12.15 -4.09
N GLY A 136 8.10 -10.85 -4.25
CA GLY A 136 9.07 -9.80 -3.91
C GLY A 136 10.30 -9.70 -4.82
N ASP A 137 10.31 -10.36 -5.98
CA ASP A 137 11.46 -10.42 -6.90
C ASP A 137 11.15 -10.03 -8.37
N ASN A 138 9.89 -9.74 -8.69
CA ASN A 138 9.47 -9.27 -10.01
C ASN A 138 10.31 -8.08 -10.50
N HIS A 139 10.61 -8.06 -11.80
CA HIS A 139 11.38 -6.98 -12.42
C HIS A 139 10.47 -5.86 -12.93
N TYR A 140 9.39 -6.24 -13.61
CA TYR A 140 8.22 -5.45 -13.96
C TYR A 140 7.03 -5.91 -13.10
N PRO A 141 5.96 -5.13 -12.89
CA PRO A 141 4.86 -5.52 -12.01
C PRO A 141 4.25 -6.90 -12.28
N TRP A 142 4.28 -7.33 -13.54
CA TRP A 142 3.74 -8.61 -14.06
C TRP A 142 4.78 -9.74 -14.21
N GLY A 143 6.04 -9.58 -13.82
CA GLY A 143 7.07 -10.62 -13.93
C GLY A 143 8.48 -10.11 -14.29
N HIS A 144 9.35 -10.98 -14.81
CA HIS A 144 10.77 -10.65 -15.07
C HIS A 144 11.09 -10.15 -16.48
N HIS A 145 10.10 -10.06 -17.38
CA HIS A 145 10.32 -9.69 -18.79
C HIS A 145 9.37 -8.58 -19.24
N LEU A 146 9.86 -7.69 -20.09
CA LEU A 146 9.05 -6.64 -20.70
C LEU A 146 7.97 -7.28 -21.57
N ASP A 147 6.73 -6.82 -21.38
CA ASP A 147 5.67 -6.97 -22.38
C ASP A 147 5.21 -5.56 -22.80
N PRO A 148 5.50 -5.11 -24.03
CA PRO A 148 5.10 -3.79 -24.50
C PRO A 148 3.59 -3.53 -24.49
N LYS A 149 2.76 -4.58 -24.35
CA LYS A 149 1.30 -4.46 -24.27
C LYS A 149 0.79 -4.24 -22.85
N LYS A 150 1.66 -4.19 -21.84
CA LYS A 150 1.31 -4.13 -20.41
C LYS A 150 1.59 -2.77 -19.74
N ALA A 151 2.13 -1.80 -20.47
CA ALA A 151 2.39 -0.46 -19.96
C ALA A 151 2.28 0.63 -21.05
N ASN A 152 2.04 1.87 -20.62
CA ASN A 152 2.13 3.08 -21.43
C ASN A 152 3.49 3.75 -21.18
N TYR A 153 4.37 3.78 -22.18
CA TYR A 153 5.75 4.24 -22.03
C TYR A 153 6.37 4.61 -23.38
N GLY A 154 7.52 5.29 -23.38
CA GLY A 154 8.31 5.52 -24.58
C GLY A 154 7.54 6.19 -25.73
N GLN A 155 6.58 7.06 -25.43
CA GLN A 155 5.68 7.73 -26.38
C GLN A 155 4.71 6.80 -27.15
N ASN A 156 4.52 5.54 -26.74
CA ASN A 156 3.72 4.56 -27.50
C ASN A 156 2.25 4.98 -27.74
N VAL A 157 1.62 5.72 -26.81
CA VAL A 157 0.29 6.34 -26.97
C VAL A 157 0.35 7.87 -27.16
N GLY A 158 1.48 8.50 -26.83
CA GLY A 158 1.69 9.94 -26.93
C GLY A 158 0.87 10.80 -25.95
N ARG A 159 0.36 10.20 -24.86
CA ARG A 159 -0.38 10.81 -23.74
C ARG A 159 -0.58 9.79 -22.61
N THR A 160 -1.08 10.23 -21.46
CA THR A 160 -1.58 9.33 -20.40
C THR A 160 -2.80 8.51 -20.87
N THR A 161 -2.99 7.34 -20.27
CA THR A 161 -4.13 6.45 -20.48
C THR A 161 -5.05 6.44 -19.25
N PRO A 162 -6.31 5.98 -19.36
CA PRO A 162 -7.19 5.77 -18.19
C PRO A 162 -6.48 4.97 -17.08
N VAL A 163 -6.72 5.31 -15.81
CA VAL A 163 -6.01 4.70 -14.66
C VAL A 163 -6.28 3.20 -14.49
N ASP A 164 -7.32 2.66 -15.12
CA ASP A 164 -7.68 1.24 -15.16
C ASP A 164 -7.23 0.51 -16.45
N SER A 165 -6.40 1.17 -17.27
CA SER A 165 -5.78 0.55 -18.45
C SER A 165 -4.81 -0.58 -18.07
N TYR A 166 -4.44 -1.39 -19.08
CA TYR A 166 -3.47 -2.48 -18.93
C TYR A 166 -3.80 -3.51 -17.83
N PRO A 167 -5.00 -4.14 -17.84
CA PRO A 167 -5.40 -5.12 -16.83
C PRO A 167 -4.50 -6.37 -16.75
N GLU A 168 -3.71 -6.67 -17.79
CA GLU A 168 -2.70 -7.73 -17.77
C GLU A 168 -1.33 -7.29 -17.23
N GLY A 169 -1.11 -5.98 -17.05
CA GLY A 169 0.09 -5.34 -16.49
C GLY A 169 -0.04 -4.98 -15.01
N VAL A 170 -1.13 -5.40 -14.38
CA VAL A 170 -1.39 -5.23 -12.95
C VAL A 170 -0.35 -5.99 -12.13
N SER A 171 0.08 -5.43 -10.99
CA SER A 171 1.03 -6.10 -10.10
C SER A 171 0.44 -7.37 -9.49
N GLY A 172 1.30 -8.26 -8.97
CA GLY A 172 0.85 -9.48 -8.27
C GLY A 172 -0.08 -9.24 -7.06
N TYR A 173 -0.17 -8.00 -6.56
CA TYR A 173 -1.12 -7.62 -5.50
C TYR A 173 -2.44 -7.03 -6.03
N GLY A 174 -2.57 -6.74 -7.33
CA GLY A 174 -3.78 -6.14 -7.91
C GLY A 174 -3.69 -4.63 -8.17
N VAL A 175 -2.48 -4.05 -8.12
CA VAL A 175 -2.25 -2.59 -8.30
C VAL A 175 -1.93 -2.26 -9.76
N TYR A 176 -2.70 -1.33 -10.34
CA TYR A 176 -2.63 -0.96 -11.76
C TYR A 176 -1.54 0.08 -12.03
N ASN A 177 -1.00 0.10 -13.26
CA ASN A 177 -0.04 1.10 -13.75
C ASN A 177 1.19 1.34 -12.85
N MET A 178 1.63 0.36 -12.08
CA MET A 178 2.90 0.44 -11.32
C MET A 178 4.14 0.51 -12.24
N ALA A 179 3.97 0.44 -13.55
CA ALA A 179 4.98 0.69 -14.56
C ALA A 179 4.38 1.53 -15.71
N GLY A 180 4.98 2.69 -15.96
CA GLY A 180 4.57 3.62 -17.00
C GLY A 180 3.38 4.48 -16.60
N ASN A 181 2.66 5.00 -17.59
CA ASN A 181 1.61 6.01 -17.47
C ASN A 181 2.09 7.31 -16.81
N VAL A 182 2.29 7.40 -15.50
CA VAL A 182 2.85 8.58 -14.81
C VAL A 182 3.90 8.19 -13.77
N PHE A 183 4.95 9.00 -13.65
CA PHE A 183 5.88 8.91 -12.53
C PHE A 183 5.13 9.30 -11.26
N GLU A 184 5.29 8.52 -10.21
CA GLU A 184 4.54 8.71 -8.97
C GLU A 184 5.40 9.29 -7.85
N TRP A 185 4.93 10.37 -7.24
CA TRP A 185 5.49 10.89 -6.00
C TRP A 185 5.28 9.91 -4.83
N VAL A 186 6.33 9.72 -4.04
CA VAL A 186 6.30 9.00 -2.75
C VAL A 186 6.77 9.92 -1.63
N ASP A 187 6.56 9.55 -0.36
CA ASP A 187 6.84 10.40 0.81
C ASP A 187 8.36 10.68 0.99
N ASP A 188 9.22 9.77 0.55
CA ASP A 188 10.65 9.71 0.84
C ASP A 188 11.47 10.85 0.18
N TRP A 189 12.47 11.35 0.93
CA TRP A 189 13.56 12.11 0.35
C TRP A 189 14.55 11.18 -0.35
N TYR A 190 14.94 11.53 -1.58
CA TYR A 190 15.91 10.76 -2.34
C TYR A 190 17.33 11.06 -1.87
N ASP A 191 18.10 10.00 -1.58
CA ASP A 191 19.56 10.03 -1.50
C ASP A 191 20.08 8.77 -2.22
N PRO A 192 21.06 8.89 -3.15
CA PRO A 192 21.62 7.76 -3.89
C PRO A 192 22.40 6.77 -3.00
N LYS A 193 22.68 7.11 -1.74
CA LYS A 193 23.38 6.23 -0.78
C LYS A 193 22.41 5.54 0.18
N TYR A 194 21.15 5.98 0.27
CA TYR A 194 20.22 5.57 1.33
C TYR A 194 20.09 4.05 1.48
N TYR A 195 19.97 3.31 0.38
CA TYR A 195 19.81 1.85 0.39
C TYR A 195 20.97 1.12 1.10
N ARG A 196 22.17 1.71 1.17
CA ARG A 196 23.35 1.14 1.86
C ARG A 196 23.32 1.33 3.37
N THR A 197 22.46 2.21 3.87
CA THR A 197 22.30 2.59 5.29
C THR A 197 20.84 2.54 5.72
N SER A 198 19.98 1.88 4.93
CA SER A 198 18.53 1.82 5.13
C SER A 198 18.19 1.03 6.39
N ASN A 199 17.19 1.49 7.14
CA ASN A 199 16.66 0.73 8.26
C ASN A 199 15.77 -0.39 7.72
N ALA A 200 15.96 -1.62 8.22
CA ALA A 200 15.19 -2.76 7.73
C ALA A 200 13.69 -2.65 8.01
N LEU A 201 13.27 -2.07 9.15
CA LEU A 201 11.86 -1.97 9.53
C LEU A 201 11.26 -0.62 9.09
N ASN A 202 10.22 -0.66 8.25
CA ASN A 202 9.42 0.50 7.81
C ASN A 202 10.26 1.76 7.42
N PRO A 203 11.22 1.64 6.49
CA PRO A 203 12.05 2.78 6.07
C PRO A 203 11.20 3.94 5.52
N ARG A 204 11.72 5.17 5.75
CA ARG A 204 11.06 6.46 5.45
C ARG A 204 11.91 7.38 4.58
N GLY A 205 12.91 6.82 3.91
CA GLY A 205 13.88 7.56 3.12
C GLY A 205 14.92 8.26 3.98
N ALA A 206 15.74 9.09 3.33
CA ALA A 206 16.77 9.87 4.02
C ALA A 206 16.16 11.04 4.82
N ASP A 207 16.86 11.51 5.85
CA ASP A 207 16.43 12.70 6.62
C ASP A 207 16.39 13.98 5.76
N LYS A 208 17.17 14.01 4.67
CA LYS A 208 17.27 15.13 3.74
C LYS A 208 17.56 14.64 2.32
N GLY A 209 16.89 15.24 1.34
CA GLY A 209 17.14 14.92 -0.08
C GLY A 209 18.51 15.40 -0.56
N TYR A 210 19.20 14.57 -1.34
CA TYR A 210 20.47 14.85 -1.98
C TYR A 210 20.50 14.30 -3.42
N ASN A 211 20.92 15.14 -4.37
CA ASN A 211 21.22 14.74 -5.74
C ASN A 211 22.61 15.23 -6.16
N PHE A 212 23.16 14.60 -7.20
CA PHE A 212 24.45 14.97 -7.79
C PHE A 212 24.43 16.30 -8.57
N ALA A 213 23.25 16.87 -8.86
CA ALA A 213 23.11 18.10 -9.63
C ALA A 213 23.18 19.38 -8.76
N ASN A 214 23.35 19.25 -7.43
CA ASN A 214 23.34 20.35 -6.46
C ASN A 214 22.06 21.22 -6.50
N GLN A 215 20.94 20.68 -6.99
CA GLN A 215 19.67 21.39 -7.17
C GLN A 215 18.84 21.50 -5.88
N GLY A 216 19.47 21.49 -4.71
CA GLY A 216 18.77 21.43 -3.42
C GLY A 216 18.10 20.08 -3.14
N PRO A 217 17.26 19.97 -2.09
CA PRO A 217 16.61 18.71 -1.71
C PRO A 217 15.59 18.22 -2.72
N VAL A 218 15.54 16.90 -2.92
CA VAL A 218 14.69 16.25 -3.93
C VAL A 218 13.94 15.05 -3.34
N LYS A 219 12.69 14.87 -3.75
CA LYS A 219 11.81 13.76 -3.38
C LYS A 219 11.91 12.65 -4.42
N VAL A 220 11.66 11.42 -3.99
CA VAL A 220 11.67 10.22 -4.85
C VAL A 220 10.47 10.23 -5.81
N LEU A 221 10.70 9.73 -7.03
CA LEU A 221 9.72 9.40 -8.05
C LEU A 221 9.87 7.93 -8.49
N ARG A 222 8.76 7.26 -8.77
CA ARG A 222 8.70 5.82 -9.08
C ARG A 222 7.88 5.51 -10.34
N GLY A 223 8.03 4.31 -10.89
CA GLY A 223 7.17 3.75 -11.96
C GLY A 223 7.51 4.11 -13.41
N GLY A 224 8.19 5.22 -13.67
CA GLY A 224 8.33 5.71 -15.05
C GLY A 224 7.05 6.40 -15.53
N SER A 225 6.98 6.80 -16.79
CA SER A 225 5.78 7.47 -17.35
C SER A 225 5.58 7.14 -18.82
N TRP A 226 4.47 7.61 -19.40
CA TRP A 226 4.18 7.52 -20.84
C TRP A 226 5.28 8.10 -21.74
N LEU A 227 6.16 8.95 -21.19
CA LEU A 227 7.31 9.55 -21.86
C LEU A 227 8.65 8.87 -21.54
N ALA A 228 8.72 8.08 -20.46
CA ALA A 228 9.97 7.52 -19.96
C ALA A 228 10.44 6.33 -20.81
N PRO A 229 11.76 6.05 -20.86
CA PRO A 229 12.28 4.84 -21.48
C PRO A 229 11.89 3.58 -20.68
N GLU A 230 12.04 2.41 -21.30
CA GLU A 230 11.81 1.09 -20.71
C GLU A 230 12.51 0.91 -19.35
N THR A 231 13.74 1.38 -19.20
CA THR A 231 14.52 1.26 -17.97
C THR A 231 13.86 1.92 -16.76
N SER A 232 12.99 2.91 -16.97
CA SER A 232 12.24 3.55 -15.89
C SER A 232 11.00 2.78 -15.42
N LEU A 233 10.64 1.69 -16.10
CA LEU A 233 9.52 0.81 -15.77
C LEU A 233 9.88 -0.29 -14.77
N HIS A 234 11.17 -0.48 -14.48
CA HIS A 234 11.62 -1.51 -13.55
C HIS A 234 11.07 -1.17 -12.15
N THR A 235 10.57 -2.18 -11.42
CA THR A 235 10.00 -2.02 -10.07
C THR A 235 10.98 -1.36 -9.10
N SER A 236 12.29 -1.56 -9.30
CA SER A 236 13.35 -0.93 -8.50
C SER A 236 13.75 0.47 -8.98
N HIS A 237 13.40 0.92 -10.19
CA HIS A 237 13.99 2.10 -10.82
C HIS A 237 13.70 3.39 -10.04
N ARG A 238 14.75 4.01 -9.51
CA ARG A 238 14.64 5.23 -8.70
C ARG A 238 14.79 6.46 -9.58
N PHE A 239 13.86 7.41 -9.45
CA PHE A 239 14.03 8.74 -10.00
C PHE A 239 13.76 9.79 -8.93
N TRP A 240 13.98 11.06 -9.23
CA TRP A 240 13.83 12.15 -8.26
C TRP A 240 13.55 13.48 -8.95
N ASN A 241 12.93 14.39 -8.21
CA ASN A 241 12.74 15.78 -8.64
C ASN A 241 12.58 16.70 -7.41
N GLN A 242 12.71 18.02 -7.60
CA GLN A 242 12.46 19.00 -6.53
C GLN A 242 10.98 18.94 -6.11
N PRO A 243 10.66 19.04 -4.81
CA PRO A 243 9.29 18.85 -4.31
C PRO A 243 8.28 19.86 -4.86
N GLU A 244 8.69 21.08 -5.18
CA GLU A 244 7.82 22.11 -5.78
C GLU A 244 7.80 22.07 -7.32
N ASN A 245 8.64 21.25 -7.97
CA ASN A 245 8.68 21.17 -9.42
C ASN A 245 7.58 20.24 -9.94
N ASN A 246 6.52 20.85 -10.45
CA ASN A 246 5.38 20.17 -11.06
C ASN A 246 5.54 19.93 -12.58
N SER A 247 6.67 20.30 -13.18
CA SER A 247 6.88 20.33 -14.63
C SER A 247 8.15 19.56 -15.05
N TYR A 248 8.16 18.23 -14.84
CA TYR A 248 9.08 17.33 -15.52
C TYR A 248 8.34 16.54 -16.61
N GLY A 249 8.34 17.08 -17.83
CA GLY A 249 7.81 16.40 -19.02
C GLY A 249 6.41 15.81 -18.86
N VAL A 250 5.42 16.61 -18.42
CA VAL A 250 3.97 16.28 -18.40
C VAL A 250 3.55 14.93 -17.78
N GLY A 251 4.44 14.27 -17.03
CA GLY A 251 4.27 12.88 -16.59
C GLY A 251 4.43 12.67 -15.09
N LEU A 252 4.30 13.72 -14.27
CA LEU A 252 4.34 13.64 -12.81
C LEU A 252 2.93 13.55 -12.24
N GLY A 253 2.61 12.43 -11.61
CA GLY A 253 1.37 12.15 -10.88
C GLY A 253 1.68 11.50 -9.52
N PHE A 254 0.71 10.76 -8.97
CA PHE A 254 0.85 10.06 -7.68
C PHE A 254 -0.32 9.10 -7.43
N ARG A 255 -0.19 8.28 -6.39
CA ARG A 255 -1.28 7.56 -5.72
C ARG A 255 -1.14 7.70 -4.21
N CYS A 256 -2.20 7.49 -3.45
CA CYS A 256 -2.12 7.56 -1.99
C CYS A 256 -1.99 6.17 -1.35
N ALA A 257 -1.57 6.16 -0.09
CA ALA A 257 -1.55 5.00 0.78
C ALA A 257 -2.11 5.37 2.16
N LYS A 258 -2.49 4.36 2.93
CA LYS A 258 -2.98 4.47 4.30
C LYS A 258 -2.38 3.33 5.09
N SER A 259 -1.76 3.61 6.23
CA SER A 259 -1.34 2.53 7.14
C SER A 259 -2.57 1.69 7.48
N ALA A 260 -2.47 0.36 7.34
CA ALA A 260 -3.58 -0.47 7.78
C ALA A 260 -3.66 -0.30 9.30
N SER A 261 -4.86 -0.08 9.82
CA SER A 261 -5.10 -0.04 11.27
C SER A 261 -5.04 -1.47 11.80
N VAL A 262 -3.84 -2.04 11.83
CA VAL A 262 -3.54 -3.36 12.38
C VAL A 262 -3.50 -3.24 13.90
N VAL A 263 -4.67 -2.98 14.48
CA VAL A 263 -5.04 -3.80 15.63
C VAL A 263 -5.12 -5.20 15.04
N SER A 264 -4.08 -6.02 15.22
CA SER A 264 -3.98 -7.33 14.54
C SER A 264 -5.25 -8.15 14.78
N ASP A 265 -5.64 -9.05 13.89
CA ASP A 265 -6.90 -9.78 14.09
C ASP A 265 -6.94 -10.50 15.45
N GLU A 266 -5.78 -10.90 15.98
CA GLU A 266 -5.59 -11.40 17.35
C GLU A 266 -5.72 -10.30 18.42
N ALA A 267 -5.14 -9.11 18.25
CA ALA A 267 -5.31 -8.00 19.19
C ALA A 267 -6.75 -7.47 19.19
N ALA A 268 -7.39 -7.41 18.03
CA ALA A 268 -8.77 -6.96 17.86
C ALA A 268 -9.73 -8.02 18.43
N GLN A 269 -9.44 -9.31 18.23
CA GLN A 269 -10.18 -10.39 18.87
C GLN A 269 -9.95 -10.40 20.39
N ALA A 270 -8.71 -10.26 20.87
CA ALA A 270 -8.41 -10.18 22.30
C ALA A 270 -9.04 -8.95 22.96
N GLY A 271 -9.17 -7.83 22.23
CA GLY A 271 -9.91 -6.65 22.65
C GLY A 271 -11.41 -6.92 22.75
N ARG A 272 -12.02 -7.56 21.74
CA ARG A 272 -13.43 -7.99 21.76
C ARG A 272 -13.71 -8.99 22.87
N ASP A 273 -12.84 -9.97 23.07
CA ASP A 273 -12.96 -10.99 24.13
C ASP A 273 -12.84 -10.34 25.51
N ALA A 274 -11.88 -9.44 25.71
CA ALA A 274 -11.72 -8.68 26.94
C ALA A 274 -12.92 -7.74 27.20
N PHE A 275 -13.50 -7.14 26.15
CA PHE A 275 -14.73 -6.37 26.25
C PHE A 275 -15.93 -7.22 26.68
N ILE A 276 -16.09 -8.42 26.11
CA ILE A 276 -17.12 -9.39 26.53
C ILE A 276 -16.91 -9.79 28.00
N GLN A 277 -15.68 -10.05 28.44
CA GLN A 277 -15.39 -10.32 29.85
C GLN A 277 -15.70 -9.12 30.77
N ALA A 278 -15.50 -7.89 30.29
CA ALA A 278 -15.91 -6.69 31.05
C ALA A 278 -17.43 -6.64 31.24
N LEU A 279 -18.21 -6.88 30.18
CA LEU A 279 -19.68 -6.92 30.24
C LEU A 279 -20.20 -8.06 31.13
N VAL A 280 -19.59 -9.24 31.06
CA VAL A 280 -19.90 -10.39 31.95
C VAL A 280 -19.58 -10.02 33.41
N GLY A 281 -18.43 -9.39 33.68
CA GLY A 281 -18.05 -8.91 35.00
C GLY A 281 -19.05 -7.87 35.55
N MET A 282 -19.52 -6.94 34.72
CA MET A 282 -20.57 -5.98 35.09
C MET A 282 -21.89 -6.69 35.44
N GLY A 283 -22.34 -7.63 34.62
CA GLY A 283 -23.57 -8.39 34.85
C GLY A 283 -23.52 -9.28 36.10
N ALA A 284 -22.32 -9.68 36.52
CA ALA A 284 -22.06 -10.43 37.76
C ALA A 284 -21.70 -9.53 38.96
N GLU A 285 -21.85 -8.20 38.85
CA GLU A 285 -21.48 -7.17 39.85
C GLU A 285 -19.99 -7.17 40.28
N LYS A 286 -19.13 -7.86 39.54
CA LYS A 286 -17.67 -7.94 39.77
C LYS A 286 -16.94 -6.75 39.16
N ASN A 287 -17.23 -5.56 39.68
CA ASN A 287 -16.76 -4.30 39.07
C ASN A 287 -15.23 -4.19 38.93
N ALA A 288 -14.44 -4.81 39.84
CA ALA A 288 -12.98 -4.81 39.74
C ALA A 288 -12.46 -5.69 38.57
N ASP A 289 -13.02 -6.89 38.41
CA ASP A 289 -12.68 -7.81 37.31
C ASP A 289 -13.13 -7.21 35.96
N ALA A 290 -14.28 -6.54 35.96
CA ALA A 290 -14.79 -5.80 34.80
C ALA A 290 -13.85 -4.65 34.42
N LEU A 291 -13.33 -3.91 35.40
CA LEU A 291 -12.38 -2.82 35.17
C LEU A 291 -11.04 -3.35 34.63
N ALA A 292 -10.51 -4.45 35.17
CA ALA A 292 -9.29 -5.07 34.63
C ALA A 292 -9.49 -5.52 33.17
N SER A 293 -10.67 -6.06 32.86
CA SER A 293 -11.02 -6.54 31.52
C SER A 293 -11.19 -5.40 30.50
N ILE A 294 -11.82 -4.28 30.89
CA ILE A 294 -12.01 -3.14 29.97
C ILE A 294 -10.72 -2.37 29.70
N GLU A 295 -9.81 -2.23 30.68
CA GLU A 295 -8.51 -1.62 30.45
C GLU A 295 -7.63 -2.53 29.55
N LYS A 296 -7.80 -3.86 29.59
CA LYS A 296 -7.19 -4.78 28.61
C LYS A 296 -7.77 -4.61 27.20
N ALA A 297 -9.07 -4.34 27.06
CA ALA A 297 -9.68 -4.04 25.77
C ALA A 297 -9.15 -2.72 25.18
N LEU A 298 -9.00 -1.69 26.02
CA LEU A 298 -8.41 -0.40 25.66
C LEU A 298 -6.91 -0.47 25.36
N ALA A 299 -6.18 -1.41 25.96
CA ALA A 299 -4.77 -1.64 25.60
C ALA A 299 -4.61 -2.20 24.17
N ALA A 300 -5.66 -2.84 23.62
CA ALA A 300 -5.69 -3.32 22.25
C ALA A 300 -6.25 -2.27 21.25
N ASP A 301 -7.27 -1.50 21.65
CA ASP A 301 -7.87 -0.44 20.85
C ASP A 301 -8.13 0.82 21.71
N PRO A 302 -7.14 1.72 21.87
CA PRO A 302 -7.19 2.84 22.82
C PRO A 302 -8.26 3.89 22.50
N ASP A 303 -8.58 4.07 21.23
CA ASP A 303 -9.51 5.09 20.73
C ASP A 303 -10.96 4.56 20.61
N ASN A 304 -11.20 3.33 21.05
CA ASN A 304 -12.51 2.69 20.97
C ASN A 304 -13.55 3.38 21.85
N LYS A 305 -14.48 4.10 21.21
CA LYS A 305 -15.54 4.87 21.90
C LYS A 305 -16.44 4.02 22.79
N GLU A 306 -16.69 2.76 22.42
CA GLU A 306 -17.53 1.85 23.20
C GLU A 306 -16.80 1.34 24.45
N TYR A 307 -15.51 1.01 24.32
CA TYR A 307 -14.70 0.58 25.46
C TYR A 307 -14.49 1.71 26.46
N LEU A 308 -14.22 2.93 25.97
CA LEU A 308 -14.08 4.14 26.79
C LEU A 308 -15.37 4.43 27.58
N ALA A 309 -16.53 4.37 26.93
CA ALA A 309 -17.83 4.58 27.58
C ALA A 309 -18.12 3.51 28.66
N THR A 310 -17.84 2.24 28.37
CA THR A 310 -18.03 1.12 29.30
C THR A 310 -17.12 1.21 30.52
N ARG A 311 -15.85 1.62 30.34
CA ARG A 311 -14.92 1.89 31.45
C ARG A 311 -15.46 2.98 32.39
N ASP A 312 -16.03 4.04 31.82
CA ASP A 312 -16.56 5.16 32.60
C ASP A 312 -17.85 4.78 33.34
N LEU A 313 -18.67 3.86 32.78
CA LEU A 313 -19.79 3.22 33.48
C LEU A 313 -19.34 2.36 34.67
N ILE A 314 -18.30 1.53 34.50
CA ILE A 314 -17.72 0.70 35.58
C ILE A 314 -17.13 1.60 36.69
N LYS A 315 -16.38 2.65 36.32
CA LYS A 315 -15.83 3.62 37.29
C LYS A 315 -16.94 4.39 38.04
N LYS A 316 -18.17 4.43 37.51
CA LYS A 316 -19.34 5.03 38.17
C LYS A 316 -20.09 4.03 39.07
N SER A 317 -20.15 2.75 38.74
CA SER A 317 -20.72 1.72 39.62
C SER A 317 -19.87 1.50 40.87
N MET A 318 -18.54 1.55 40.75
CA MET A 318 -17.58 1.41 41.87
C MET A 318 -17.59 2.57 42.89
N LYS A 319 -18.31 3.66 42.63
CA LYS A 319 -18.43 4.85 43.50
C LYS A 319 -19.75 4.90 44.29
N LYS A 320 -20.55 3.83 44.21
CA LYS A 320 -21.76 3.62 45.01
C LYS A 320 -21.49 2.61 46.12
#